data_AF-A0A935JE08-F1
#
_entry.id   AF-A0A935JE08-F1
#
_cell.length_a   1.000
_cell.length_b   1.000
_cell.length_c   1.000
_cell.angle_alpha   90.00
_cell.angle_beta   90.00
_cell.angle_gamma   90.00
#
_symmetry.space_group_name_H-M   'P 1'
#
loop_
_entity.id
_entity.type
_entity.pdbx_description
1 polymer ?
#
loop_
_entity_poly.entity_id
_entity_poly.type
_entity_poly.pdbx_seq_one_letter_code
_entity_poly.pdbx_strand_id
1 'polypeptide(L)'
;MSNKPKHQKEHFIGFGIYEDLLNFPGQLAIVKLTYPRLFVRFNYRNSYFSSFEEWVDKHTDLQWLDPGDKPTDLDEIETILTDCWNFLALHEREEERLANEIEDDEDF
;
A
#
# COMPACT_ATOMS: atom_id res chain seq x y z
N MET A 1 24.07 15.40 -3.96
CA MET A 1 23.55 14.39 -4.89
C MET A 1 22.55 13.51 -4.15
N SER A 2 21.25 13.73 -4.33
CA SER A 2 20.22 12.81 -3.83
C SER A 2 19.25 12.55 -4.97
N ASN A 3 19.50 11.46 -5.69
CA ASN A 3 18.74 11.02 -6.86
C ASN A 3 17.56 10.10 -6.47
N LYS A 4 17.01 10.25 -5.25
CA LYS A 4 16.15 9.24 -4.63
C LYS A 4 14.68 9.17 -5.10
N PRO A 5 13.98 10.24 -5.52
CA PRO A 5 12.52 10.13 -5.71
C PRO A 5 12.12 9.34 -6.97
N LYS A 6 12.94 9.35 -8.03
CA LYS A 6 12.60 8.67 -9.29
C LYS A 6 12.60 7.15 -9.15
N HIS A 7 13.60 6.58 -8.46
CA HIS A 7 13.74 5.14 -8.34
C HIS A 7 12.74 4.49 -7.37
N GLN A 8 12.21 5.24 -6.40
CA GLN A 8 11.13 4.73 -5.54
C GLN A 8 9.83 4.54 -6.32
N LYS A 9 9.46 5.49 -7.20
CA LYS A 9 8.25 5.34 -8.04
C LYS A 9 8.36 4.19 -9.04
N GLU A 10 9.57 3.93 -9.56
CA GLU A 10 9.84 2.78 -10.45
C GLU A 10 9.72 1.43 -9.73
N HIS A 11 10.06 1.37 -8.44
CA HIS A 11 9.99 0.14 -7.64
C HIS A 11 8.55 -0.34 -7.41
N PHE A 12 7.59 0.60 -7.31
CA PHE A 12 6.17 0.29 -7.07
C PHE A 12 5.34 0.22 -8.37
N ILE A 13 5.98 0.03 -9.52
CA ILE A 13 5.25 -0.27 -10.77
C ILE A 13 4.43 -1.55 -10.56
N GLY A 14 3.12 -1.46 -10.84
CA GLY A 14 2.18 -2.56 -10.62
C GLY A 14 1.54 -2.60 -9.23
N PHE A 15 1.79 -1.59 -8.38
CA PHE A 15 1.04 -1.36 -7.14
C PHE A 15 -0.06 -0.32 -7.36
N GLY A 16 -1.18 -0.45 -6.65
CA GLY A 16 -2.26 0.52 -6.66
C GLY A 16 -3.09 0.48 -5.40
N ILE A 17 -3.68 1.63 -5.02
CA ILE A 17 -4.68 1.75 -3.97
C ILE A 17 -6.08 1.71 -4.59
N TYR A 18 -6.97 0.96 -3.97
CA TYR A 18 -8.38 0.91 -4.31
C TYR A 18 -9.20 1.31 -3.08
N GLU A 19 -10.05 2.30 -3.28
CA GLU A 19 -10.99 2.83 -2.30
C GLU A 19 -12.41 2.30 -2.59
N ASP A 20 -13.35 2.58 -1.68
CA ASP A 20 -14.79 2.30 -1.87
C ASP A 20 -15.10 0.85 -2.29
N LEU A 21 -14.47 -0.11 -1.62
CA LEU A 21 -14.75 -1.52 -1.83
C LEU A 21 -16.23 -1.81 -1.58
N LEU A 22 -16.96 -2.22 -2.62
CA LEU A 22 -18.43 -2.32 -2.66
C LEU A 22 -19.04 -3.04 -1.44
N ASN A 23 -18.37 -4.07 -0.94
CA ASN A 23 -18.84 -4.89 0.19
C ASN A 23 -18.10 -4.58 1.52
N PHE A 24 -17.14 -3.65 1.52
CA PHE A 24 -16.27 -3.35 2.65
C PHE A 24 -16.12 -1.82 2.81
N PRO A 25 -17.19 -1.11 3.19
CA PRO A 25 -17.15 0.34 3.38
C PRO A 25 -16.11 0.74 4.43
N GLY A 26 -15.34 1.79 4.14
CA GLY A 26 -14.27 2.28 5.02
C GLY A 26 -13.01 1.41 5.05
N GLN A 27 -12.92 0.41 4.16
CA GLN A 27 -11.70 -0.36 3.93
C GLN A 27 -11.10 0.01 2.57
N LEU A 28 -9.78 -0.03 2.52
CA LEU A 28 -8.98 0.16 1.33
C LEU A 28 -8.33 -1.16 0.94
N ALA A 29 -7.80 -1.22 -0.27
CA ALA A 29 -6.94 -2.32 -0.69
C ALA A 29 -5.70 -1.85 -1.42
N ILE A 30 -4.58 -2.53 -1.15
CA ILE A 30 -3.39 -2.50 -2.00
C ILE A 30 -3.50 -3.68 -2.96
N VAL A 31 -3.31 -3.41 -4.24
CA VAL A 31 -3.19 -4.43 -5.27
C VAL A 31 -1.78 -4.43 -5.81
N LYS A 32 -1.05 -5.52 -5.59
CA LYS A 32 0.27 -5.79 -6.18
C LYS A 32 0.09 -6.77 -7.34
N LEU A 33 0.29 -6.28 -8.57
CA LEU A 33 0.16 -7.05 -9.81
C LEU A 33 1.49 -7.63 -10.32
N THR A 34 2.62 -7.27 -9.72
CA THR A 34 3.89 -7.96 -9.95
C THR A 34 3.88 -9.33 -9.29
N TYR A 35 4.58 -10.31 -9.87
CA TYR A 35 4.67 -11.65 -9.29
C TYR A 35 5.39 -11.63 -7.92
N PRO A 36 4.94 -12.43 -6.93
CA PRO A 36 3.63 -13.06 -6.83
C PRO A 36 2.52 -12.03 -6.58
N ARG A 37 1.35 -12.24 -7.17
CA ARG A 37 0.26 -11.26 -7.16
C ARG A 37 -0.54 -11.34 -5.86
N LEU A 38 -0.76 -10.18 -5.24
CA LEU A 38 -1.34 -10.07 -3.91
C LEU A 38 -2.38 -8.95 -3.85
N PHE A 39 -3.50 -9.23 -3.19
CA PHE A 39 -4.50 -8.27 -2.79
C PHE A 39 -4.50 -8.17 -1.26
N VAL A 40 -4.23 -6.98 -0.73
CA VAL A 40 -4.20 -6.71 0.71
C VAL A 40 -5.35 -5.77 1.05
N ARG A 41 -6.39 -6.27 1.72
CA ARG A 41 -7.49 -5.41 2.22
C ARG A 41 -7.19 -4.97 3.64
N PHE A 42 -7.44 -3.71 3.97
CA PHE A 42 -7.18 -3.19 5.31
C PHE A 42 -8.11 -2.04 5.69
N ASN A 43 -8.22 -1.78 7.00
CA ASN A 43 -8.92 -0.60 7.49
C ASN A 43 -7.93 0.58 7.58
N TYR A 44 -8.14 1.60 6.75
CA TYR A 44 -7.22 2.74 6.65
C TYR A 44 -7.06 3.49 7.98
N ARG A 45 -8.16 3.79 8.68
CA ARG A 45 -8.12 4.50 9.97
C ARG A 45 -7.32 3.74 11.03
N ASN A 46 -7.46 2.42 11.08
CA ASN A 46 -6.69 1.60 12.02
C ASN A 46 -5.22 1.47 11.61
N SER A 47 -4.92 1.58 10.32
CA SER A 47 -3.57 1.44 9.76
C SER A 47 -2.72 2.70 9.95
N TYR A 48 -3.34 3.88 10.00
CA TYR A 48 -2.64 5.16 10.08
C TYR A 48 -1.72 5.31 11.32
N PHE A 49 -2.05 4.65 12.43
CA PHE A 49 -1.25 4.70 13.67
C PHE A 49 -0.60 3.35 14.04
N SER A 50 -0.69 2.33 13.17
CA SER A 50 -0.18 1.00 13.47
C SER A 50 1.31 0.88 13.15
N SER A 51 2.02 0.02 13.89
CA SER A 51 3.32 -0.49 13.43
C SER A 51 3.12 -1.47 12.26
N PHE A 52 4.20 -1.80 11.55
CA PHE A 52 4.16 -2.81 10.49
C PHE A 52 3.62 -4.15 10.98
N GLU A 53 4.08 -4.61 12.15
CA GLU A 53 3.68 -5.88 12.73
C GLU A 53 2.20 -5.88 13.11
N GLU A 54 1.71 -4.78 13.70
CA GLU A 54 0.30 -4.64 14.03
C GLU A 54 -0.57 -4.54 12.78
N TRP A 55 -0.08 -3.87 11.72
CA TRP A 55 -0.76 -3.78 10.45
C TRP A 55 -0.97 -5.17 9.84
N VAL A 56 0.11 -5.94 9.72
CA VAL A 56 0.08 -7.29 9.17
C VAL A 56 -0.82 -8.21 10.00
N ASP A 57 -0.67 -8.23 11.32
CA ASP A 57 -1.37 -9.19 12.20
C ASP A 57 -2.86 -8.89 12.38
N LYS A 58 -3.22 -7.60 12.50
CA LYS A 58 -4.57 -7.21 12.98
C LYS A 58 -5.38 -6.40 12.00
N HIS A 59 -4.75 -5.83 10.98
CA HIS A 59 -5.41 -4.85 10.12
C HIS A 59 -5.45 -5.23 8.66
N THR A 60 -4.83 -6.36 8.27
CA THR A 60 -4.85 -6.84 6.89
C THR A 60 -5.59 -8.16 6.71
N ASP A 61 -6.22 -8.31 5.55
CA ASP A 61 -6.69 -9.58 4.99
C ASP A 61 -5.95 -9.82 3.67
N LEU A 62 -5.15 -10.89 3.63
CA LEU A 62 -4.22 -11.20 2.54
C LEU A 62 -4.84 -12.22 1.58
N GLN A 63 -4.99 -11.84 0.31
CA GLN A 63 -5.50 -12.71 -0.75
C GLN A 63 -4.49 -12.81 -1.89
N TRP A 64 -3.81 -13.95 -1.98
CA TRP A 64 -2.95 -14.27 -3.11
C TRP A 64 -3.82 -14.55 -4.33
N LEU A 65 -3.63 -13.79 -5.41
CA LEU A 65 -4.49 -13.88 -6.60
C LEU A 65 -4.26 -15.18 -7.38
N ASP A 66 -3.05 -15.74 -7.25
CA ASP A 66 -2.68 -17.04 -7.78
C ASP A 66 -2.33 -17.97 -6.61
N PRO A 67 -3.28 -18.82 -6.15
CA PRO A 67 -3.03 -19.68 -4.99
C PRO A 67 -1.85 -20.65 -5.16
N GLY A 68 -1.56 -21.04 -6.41
CA GLY A 68 -0.41 -21.89 -6.75
C GLY A 68 0.95 -21.18 -6.65
N ASP A 69 0.94 -19.85 -6.67
CA ASP A 69 2.14 -19.01 -6.64
C ASP A 69 2.32 -18.34 -5.28
N LYS A 70 1.50 -18.71 -4.28
CA LYS A 70 1.66 -18.25 -2.91
C LYS A 70 3.05 -18.65 -2.40
N PRO A 71 3.88 -17.69 -1.96
CA PRO A 71 5.18 -18.01 -1.39
C PRO A 71 5.06 -18.94 -0.18
N THR A 72 6.03 -19.85 -0.06
CA THR A 72 6.16 -20.71 1.12
C THR A 72 7.28 -20.25 2.06
N ASP A 73 8.18 -19.41 1.57
CA ASP A 73 9.25 -18.80 2.35
C ASP A 73 8.70 -17.60 3.13
N LEU A 74 8.94 -17.59 4.44
CA LEU A 74 8.47 -16.52 5.33
C LEU A 74 9.20 -15.20 5.06
N ASP A 75 10.50 -15.26 4.72
CA ASP A 75 11.29 -14.06 4.44
C ASP A 75 10.81 -13.37 3.14
N GLU A 76 10.37 -14.17 2.16
CA GLU A 76 9.76 -13.67 0.92
C GLU A 76 8.40 -13.01 1.20
N ILE A 77 7.56 -13.65 2.02
CA ILE A 77 6.27 -13.08 2.43
C ILE A 77 6.48 -11.75 3.16
N GLU A 78 7.40 -11.70 4.13
CA GLU A 78 7.71 -10.49 4.89
C GLU A 78 8.21 -9.37 3.99
N THR A 79 9.06 -9.69 3.01
CA THR A 79 9.53 -8.72 2.00
C THR A 79 8.37 -8.15 1.19
N ILE A 80 7.46 -9.00 0.71
CA ILE A 80 6.30 -8.56 -0.08
C ILE A 80 5.36 -7.67 0.75
N LEU A 81 5.13 -8.03 2.02
CA LEU A 81 4.29 -7.23 2.92
C LEU A 81 4.96 -5.91 3.28
N THR A 82 6.28 -5.91 3.45
CA THR A 82 7.08 -4.70 3.67
C THR A 82 6.97 -3.75 2.48
N ASP A 83 7.00 -4.27 1.25
CA ASP A 83 6.79 -3.46 0.04
C ASP A 83 5.37 -2.87 0.01
N CYS A 84 4.34 -3.63 0.39
CA CYS A 84 2.98 -3.11 0.49
C CYS A 84 2.87 -1.99 1.53
N TRP A 85 3.51 -2.15 2.70
CA TRP A 85 3.55 -1.14 3.74
C TRP A 85 4.29 0.13 3.29
N ASN A 86 5.46 -0.03 2.66
CA ASN A 86 6.24 1.08 2.13
C ASN A 86 5.49 1.82 1.01
N PHE A 87 4.76 1.08 0.17
CA PHE A 87 3.90 1.65 -0.85
C PHE A 87 2.77 2.48 -0.24
N LEU A 88 2.12 1.99 0.83
CA LEU A 88 1.08 2.73 1.53
C LEU A 88 1.62 4.06 2.07
N ALA A 89 2.76 4.03 2.77
CA ALA A 89 3.40 5.24 3.30
C ALA A 89 3.83 6.22 2.20
N LEU A 90 4.22 5.71 1.02
CA LEU A 90 4.51 6.55 -0.14
C LEU A 90 3.23 7.21 -0.68
N HIS A 91 2.16 6.44 -0.82
CA HIS A 91 0.87 6.95 -1.29
C HIS A 91 0.33 8.06 -0.38
N GLU A 92 0.32 7.83 0.94
CA GLU A 92 -0.13 8.84 1.92
C GLU A 92 0.64 10.16 1.78
N ARG A 93 1.97 10.09 1.63
CA ARG A 93 2.79 11.29 1.44
C ARG A 93 2.46 12.03 0.14
N GLU A 94 2.14 11.31 -0.94
CA GLU A 94 1.76 11.94 -2.20
C GLU A 94 0.36 12.56 -2.13
N GLU A 95 -0.60 11.93 -1.43
CA GLU A 95 -1.92 12.50 -1.15
C GLU A 95 -1.81 13.77 -0.30
N GLU A 96 -1.01 13.76 0.77
CA GLU A 96 -0.73 14.96 1.58
C GLU A 96 -0.10 16.08 0.74
N ARG A 97 0.84 15.75 -0.16
CA ARG A 97 1.46 16.74 -1.05
C ARG A 97 0.41 17.37 -1.99
N LEU A 98 -0.46 16.55 -2.58
CA LEU A 98 -1.51 17.01 -3.49
C LEU A 98 -2.55 17.88 -2.76
N ALA A 99 -2.94 17.49 -1.55
CA ALA A 99 -3.87 18.27 -0.72
C ALA A 99 -3.32 19.67 -0.40
N ASN A 100 -2.05 19.76 0.01
CA ASN A 100 -1.41 21.05 0.29
C ASN A 100 -1.28 21.93 -0.97
N GLU A 101 -1.00 21.33 -2.14
CA GLU A 101 -0.94 22.08 -3.41
C GLU A 101 -2.30 22.68 -3.81
N ILE A 102 -3.40 21.96 -3.53
CA ILE A 102 -4.75 22.46 -3.77
C ILE A 102 -5.10 23.61 -2.81
N GLU A 103 -4.76 23.47 -1.53
CA GLU A 103 -4.98 24.53 -0.54
C GLU A 103 -4.24 25.82 -0.91
N ASP A 104 -2.98 25.71 -1.35
CA ASP A 104 -2.18 26.86 -1.79
C ASP A 104 -2.79 27.55 -3.04
N ASP A 105 -3.44 26.81 -3.94
CA ASP A 105 -4.07 27.35 -5.15
C ASP A 105 -5.45 28.01 -4.89
N GLU A 106 -6.15 27.64 -3.82
CA GLU A 106 -7.46 28.22 -3.44
C GLU A 106 -7.34 29.57 -2.69
N ASP A 107 -6.16 29.91 -2.18
CA ASP A 107 -5.87 31.14 -1.44
C ASP A 107 -5.44 32.35 -2.33
N PHE A 108 -5.52 32.24 -3.67
CA PHE A 108 -5.17 33.31 -4.64
C PHE A 108 -6.36 33.90 -5.43
#